data_AF-G3AUK4-F1
#
_entry.id   AF-G3AUK4-F1
#
_cell.length_a   1.000
_cell.length_b   1.000
_cell.length_c   1.000
_cell.angle_alpha   90.00
_cell.angle_beta   90.00
_cell.angle_gamma   90.00
#
_symmetry.space_group_name_H-M   'P 1'
#
loop_
_entity.id
_entity.type
_entity.pdbx_description
1 polymer ?
#
loop_
_entity_poly.entity_id
_entity_poly.type
_entity_poly.pdbx_seq_one_letter_code
_entity_poly.pdbx_strand_id
1 'polypeptide(L)'
;MNQEEYDQFFALLVNILENSGGTIQLPSVKHFVSYPQEPYFKSLGYRSKLIKYTTKLQAWELVDIIERDISYLKQKSNEDDSIVKEYLTGILDLFKLKQEQSIHETLNQCIPKLFDLILLANCKDSLTYKLVQYLQSLPSSVINQLTETAVLPPPTSVYSMLLDGDIVYLSSICNHIANSRKFKYKNPELKQLQNSYIMDTVNFLWRDKFMHSEAKSANRGMYLPATLVDKLSSHYDIPQPATLGNIFMNPALSYIVTRIVWKLEDEQEVGIRHAGPISRQSVIELNESDWLNMSYDDLKVKIIEKLDGIASDGVCELLYTSL
;
A
#
# COMPACT_ATOMS: atom_id res chain seq x y z
N MET A 1 36.70 -16.78 14.12
CA MET A 1 36.63 -16.20 12.76
C MET A 1 36.48 -14.70 12.91
N ASN A 2 37.16 -13.94 12.06
CA ASN A 2 37.02 -12.49 11.98
C ASN A 2 35.79 -12.13 11.12
N GLN A 3 35.25 -10.92 11.25
CA GLN A 3 34.00 -10.52 10.59
C GLN A 3 34.04 -10.72 9.05
N GLU A 4 35.19 -10.44 8.44
CA GLU A 4 35.45 -10.63 7.01
C GLU A 4 35.39 -12.10 6.57
N GLU A 5 35.86 -13.04 7.41
CA GLU A 5 35.78 -14.48 7.13
C GLU A 5 34.33 -14.97 7.19
N TYR A 6 33.52 -14.41 8.08
CA TYR A 6 32.08 -14.70 8.13
C TYR A 6 31.35 -14.15 6.91
N ASP A 7 31.65 -12.92 6.50
CA ASP A 7 31.07 -12.32 5.30
C ASP A 7 31.39 -13.14 4.04
N GLN A 8 32.63 -13.60 3.91
CA GLN A 8 33.04 -14.50 2.83
C GLN A 8 32.31 -15.85 2.89
N PHE A 9 32.19 -16.45 4.09
CA PHE A 9 31.44 -17.69 4.28
C PHE A 9 29.97 -17.53 3.90
N PHE A 10 29.32 -16.45 4.34
CA PHE A 10 27.92 -16.16 4.00
C PHE A 10 27.75 -15.90 2.51
N ALA A 11 28.65 -15.14 1.89
CA ALA A 11 28.62 -14.91 0.45
C ALA A 11 28.71 -16.24 -0.33
N LEU A 12 29.60 -17.14 0.08
CA LEU A 12 29.70 -18.48 -0.50
C LEU A 12 28.43 -19.31 -0.26
N LEU A 13 27.88 -19.28 0.94
CA LEU A 13 26.65 -19.99 1.29
C LEU A 13 25.46 -19.51 0.45
N VAL A 14 25.26 -18.19 0.35
CA VAL A 14 24.20 -17.59 -0.48
C VAL A 14 24.41 -17.95 -1.94
N ASN A 15 25.64 -17.86 -2.46
CA ASN A 15 25.95 -18.21 -3.85
C ASN A 15 25.66 -19.69 -4.16
N ILE A 16 25.96 -20.61 -3.24
CA ILE A 16 25.62 -22.04 -3.38
C ILE A 16 24.09 -22.23 -3.42
N LEU A 17 23.35 -21.56 -2.53
CA LEU A 17 21.90 -21.66 -2.47
C LEU A 17 21.23 -21.00 -3.69
N GLU A 18 21.79 -19.90 -4.21
CA GLU A 18 21.35 -19.22 -5.42
C GLU A 18 21.57 -20.09 -6.66
N ASN A 19 22.78 -20.62 -6.86
CA ASN A 19 23.09 -21.46 -8.03
C ASN A 19 22.35 -22.79 -8.02
N SER A 20 21.99 -23.30 -6.84
CA SER A 20 21.16 -24.49 -6.74
C SER A 20 19.66 -24.21 -6.91
N GLY A 21 19.24 -22.94 -7.05
CA GLY A 21 17.82 -22.57 -7.09
C GLY A 21 17.06 -23.03 -5.85
N GLY A 22 17.73 -23.18 -4.70
CA GLY A 22 17.15 -23.72 -3.48
C GLY A 22 16.92 -25.24 -3.45
N THR A 23 17.40 -26.01 -4.44
CA THR A 23 17.34 -27.50 -4.39
C THR A 23 18.27 -28.08 -3.34
N ILE A 24 19.43 -27.45 -3.10
CA ILE A 24 20.32 -27.84 -2.01
C ILE A 24 19.75 -27.32 -0.70
N GLN A 25 19.11 -28.23 0.02
CA GLN A 25 18.54 -27.97 1.33
C GLN A 25 19.57 -28.31 2.40
N LEU A 26 20.17 -27.29 3.00
CA LEU A 26 21.10 -27.47 4.12
C LEU A 26 20.31 -27.40 5.44
N PRO A 27 20.18 -28.51 6.21
CA PRO A 27 19.49 -28.50 7.50
C PRO A 27 20.06 -27.46 8.47
N SER A 28 21.36 -27.18 8.35
CA SER A 28 22.05 -26.14 9.10
C SER A 28 21.49 -24.74 8.82
N VAL A 29 21.05 -24.44 7.60
CA VAL A 29 20.44 -23.14 7.24
C VAL A 29 19.11 -22.95 7.94
N LYS A 30 18.27 -24.01 8.00
CA LYS A 30 17.05 -23.99 8.83
C LYS A 30 17.40 -23.66 10.29
N HIS A 31 18.40 -24.35 10.84
CA HIS A 31 18.81 -24.13 12.23
C HIS A 31 19.33 -22.70 12.48
N PHE A 32 20.12 -22.15 11.56
CA PHE A 32 20.67 -20.80 11.67
C PHE A 32 19.59 -19.71 11.65
N VAL A 33 18.54 -19.88 10.84
CA VAL A 33 17.44 -18.90 10.74
C VAL A 33 16.47 -19.02 11.94
N SER A 34 16.12 -20.24 12.33
CA SER A 34 15.17 -20.49 13.44
C SER A 34 15.78 -20.26 14.82
N TYR A 35 17.02 -20.68 15.05
CA TYR A 35 17.68 -20.67 16.36
C TYR A 35 19.07 -20.02 16.29
N PRO A 36 19.16 -18.69 16.13
CA PRO A 36 20.43 -17.99 16.03
C PRO A 36 21.16 -18.00 17.38
N GLN A 37 22.08 -18.96 17.54
CA GLN A 37 22.96 -19.07 18.71
C GLN A 37 24.07 -18.01 18.67
N GLU A 38 24.61 -17.72 17.48
CA GLU A 38 25.68 -16.74 17.30
C GLU A 38 25.15 -15.31 17.13
N PRO A 39 25.84 -14.28 17.66
CA PRO A 39 25.44 -12.87 17.55
C PRO A 39 25.19 -12.39 16.11
N TYR A 40 25.88 -12.96 15.13
CA TYR A 40 25.78 -12.56 13.73
C TYR A 40 24.49 -13.07 13.06
N PHE A 41 24.04 -14.28 13.38
CA PHE A 41 22.72 -14.76 12.94
C PHE A 41 21.57 -14.00 13.64
N LYS A 42 21.87 -13.18 14.66
CA LYS A 42 20.91 -12.23 15.25
C LYS A 42 20.71 -10.99 14.37
N SER A 43 21.63 -10.66 13.47
CA SER A 43 21.46 -9.56 12.51
C SER A 43 20.41 -9.91 11.45
N LEU A 44 19.48 -8.98 11.23
CA LEU A 44 18.41 -9.10 10.23
C LEU A 44 18.98 -9.17 8.80
N GLY A 45 20.13 -8.52 8.56
CA GLY A 45 20.82 -8.48 7.26
C GLY A 45 21.13 -9.88 6.73
N TYR A 46 21.76 -10.73 7.53
CA TYR A 46 22.08 -12.10 7.07
C TYR A 46 20.84 -12.97 6.94
N ARG A 47 19.85 -12.82 7.83
CA ARG A 47 18.61 -13.60 7.77
C ARG A 47 17.79 -13.28 6.52
N SER A 48 17.73 -12.01 6.11
CA SER A 48 17.03 -11.57 4.91
C SER A 48 17.47 -12.33 3.65
N LYS A 49 18.77 -12.66 3.56
CA LYS A 49 19.36 -13.39 2.43
C LYS A 49 19.07 -14.89 2.43
N LEU A 50 18.86 -15.47 3.62
CA LEU A 50 18.69 -16.91 3.79
C LEU A 50 17.22 -17.36 3.89
N ILE A 51 16.31 -16.50 4.35
CA ILE A 51 14.91 -16.87 4.64
C ILE A 51 14.15 -17.38 3.40
N LYS A 52 14.51 -16.91 2.19
CA LYS A 52 13.92 -17.37 0.93
C LYS A 52 14.17 -18.86 0.63
N TYR A 53 15.17 -19.48 1.29
CA TYR A 53 15.54 -20.89 1.07
C TYR A 53 14.95 -21.88 2.08
N THR A 54 14.24 -21.39 3.10
CA THR A 54 13.73 -22.24 4.20
C THR A 54 12.32 -22.78 3.92
N THR A 55 12.11 -23.39 2.75
CA THR A 55 10.79 -23.84 2.25
C THR A 55 10.11 -24.90 3.12
N LYS A 56 10.88 -25.71 3.86
CA LYS A 56 10.37 -26.77 4.76
C LYS A 56 9.93 -26.27 6.14
N LEU A 57 10.04 -24.97 6.44
CA LEU A 57 9.55 -24.43 7.71
C LEU A 57 8.03 -24.57 7.80
N GLN A 58 7.57 -24.98 8.97
CA GLN A 58 6.15 -24.93 9.30
C GLN A 58 5.69 -23.49 9.51
N ALA A 59 4.39 -23.23 9.37
CA ALA A 59 3.82 -21.90 9.53
C ALA A 59 4.19 -21.26 10.88
N TRP A 60 4.05 -22.00 11.97
CA TRP A 60 4.37 -21.52 13.32
C TRP A 60 5.86 -21.18 13.50
N GLU A 61 6.77 -21.95 12.89
CA GLU A 61 8.22 -21.66 12.96
C GLU A 61 8.54 -20.32 12.27
N LEU A 62 7.85 -20.00 11.17
CA LEU A 62 7.99 -18.71 10.48
C LEU A 62 7.43 -17.55 11.30
N VAL A 63 6.30 -17.76 11.98
CA VAL A 63 5.72 -16.76 12.89
C VAL A 63 6.71 -16.43 14.00
N ASP A 64 7.29 -17.44 14.66
CA ASP A 64 8.27 -17.25 15.73
C ASP A 64 9.49 -16.45 15.24
N ILE A 65 9.96 -16.74 14.02
CA ILE A 65 11.06 -15.99 13.38
C ILE A 65 10.66 -14.53 13.18
N ILE A 66 9.47 -14.26 12.63
CA ILE A 66 8.99 -12.89 12.36
C ILE A 66 8.80 -12.13 13.68
N GLU A 67 8.21 -12.74 14.71
CA GLU A 67 7.98 -12.08 16.01
C GLU A 67 9.27 -11.73 16.74
N ARG A 68 10.27 -12.63 16.66
CA ARG A 68 11.62 -12.35 17.16
C ARG A 68 12.23 -11.17 16.41
N ASP A 69 12.08 -11.14 15.09
CA ASP A 69 12.70 -10.11 14.25
C ASP A 69 12.01 -8.74 14.42
N ILE A 70 10.69 -8.72 14.67
CA ILE A 70 9.94 -7.55 15.14
C ILE A 70 10.51 -7.05 16.48
N SER A 71 10.75 -7.95 17.42
CA SER A 71 11.29 -7.58 18.74
C SER A 71 12.69 -7.01 18.64
N TYR A 72 13.51 -7.53 17.72
CA TYR A 72 14.84 -7.00 17.41
C TYR A 72 14.77 -5.60 16.79
N LEU A 73 13.89 -5.36 15.81
CA LEU A 73 13.71 -4.04 15.20
C LEU A 73 13.22 -2.99 16.20
N LYS A 74 12.33 -3.35 17.13
CA LYS A 74 11.90 -2.46 18.22
C LYS A 74 13.06 -2.00 19.11
N GLN A 75 14.06 -2.85 19.32
CA GLN A 75 15.24 -2.52 20.12
C GLN A 75 16.27 -1.69 19.35
N LYS A 76 16.26 -1.78 18.01
CA LYS A 76 17.28 -1.22 17.13
C LYS A 76 16.61 -0.28 16.11
N SER A 77 16.15 0.87 16.59
CA SER A 77 15.32 1.84 15.84
C SER A 77 15.93 2.40 14.55
N ASN A 78 17.21 2.13 14.26
CA ASN A 78 17.95 2.70 13.13
C ASN A 78 18.54 1.61 12.21
N GLU A 79 17.84 0.48 12.04
CA GLU A 79 18.23 -0.48 11.01
C GLU A 79 18.07 0.15 9.61
N ASP A 80 18.93 -0.23 8.67
CA ASP A 80 18.86 0.24 7.28
C ASP A 80 17.56 -0.25 6.61
N ASP A 81 16.77 0.68 6.07
CA ASP A 81 15.54 0.40 5.33
C ASP A 81 15.75 -0.62 4.20
N SER A 82 16.95 -0.66 3.60
CA SER A 82 17.32 -1.66 2.60
C SER A 82 17.23 -3.09 3.13
N ILE A 83 17.69 -3.32 4.36
CA ILE A 83 17.67 -4.63 5.01
C ILE A 83 16.24 -5.10 5.28
N VAL A 84 15.38 -4.20 5.76
CA VAL A 84 13.97 -4.52 6.04
C VAL A 84 13.23 -4.83 4.72
N LYS A 85 13.53 -4.09 3.65
CA LYS A 85 13.01 -4.37 2.30
C LYS A 85 13.46 -5.72 1.77
N GLU A 86 14.74 -6.04 1.90
CA GLU A 86 15.29 -7.35 1.52
C GLU A 86 14.63 -8.49 2.32
N TYR A 87 14.42 -8.28 3.62
CA TYR A 87 13.80 -9.27 4.49
C TYR A 87 12.36 -9.57 4.09
N LEU A 88 11.53 -8.54 3.90
CA LEU A 88 10.16 -8.73 3.44
C LEU A 88 10.13 -9.40 2.06
N THR A 89 10.97 -8.96 1.13
CA THR A 89 11.05 -9.58 -0.20
C THR A 89 11.44 -11.05 -0.10
N GLY A 90 12.41 -11.42 0.75
CA GLY A 90 12.79 -12.80 0.99
C GLY A 90 11.64 -13.67 1.53
N ILE A 91 10.80 -13.13 2.44
CA ILE A 91 9.61 -13.84 2.93
C ILE A 91 8.55 -14.00 1.84
N LEU A 92 8.30 -12.96 1.05
CA LEU A 92 7.33 -13.04 -0.04
C LEU A 92 7.77 -14.06 -1.11
N ASP A 93 9.06 -14.11 -1.42
CA ASP A 93 9.61 -15.10 -2.34
C ASP A 93 9.54 -16.52 -1.77
N LEU A 94 9.76 -16.69 -0.45
CA LEU A 94 9.51 -17.95 0.24
C LEU A 94 8.05 -18.42 0.05
N PHE A 95 7.08 -17.52 0.19
CA PHE A 95 5.67 -17.87 -0.01
C PHE A 95 5.37 -18.26 -1.46
N LYS A 96 5.97 -17.61 -2.46
CA LYS A 96 5.84 -18.00 -3.87
C LYS A 96 6.40 -19.40 -4.15
N LEU A 97 7.50 -19.76 -3.47
CA LEU A 97 8.18 -21.05 -3.65
C LEU A 97 7.47 -22.20 -2.91
N LYS A 98 6.70 -21.92 -1.85
CA LYS A 98 5.93 -22.93 -1.12
C LYS A 98 4.75 -23.44 -1.96
N GLN A 99 4.93 -24.58 -2.63
CA GLN A 99 3.87 -25.31 -3.33
C GLN A 99 3.11 -26.27 -2.39
N GLU A 100 2.51 -25.75 -1.31
CA GLU A 100 1.78 -26.56 -0.32
C GLU A 100 0.26 -26.40 -0.45
N GLN A 101 -0.49 -27.49 -0.29
CA GLN A 101 -1.96 -27.50 -0.26
C GLN A 101 -2.55 -26.60 0.87
N SER A 102 -1.74 -26.26 1.88
CA SER A 102 -2.10 -25.45 3.05
C SER A 102 -1.41 -24.08 3.10
N ILE A 103 -0.97 -23.53 1.96
CA ILE A 103 -0.34 -22.19 1.93
C ILE A 103 -1.18 -21.11 2.63
N HIS A 104 -2.51 -21.21 2.54
CA HIS A 104 -3.44 -20.28 3.20
C HIS A 104 -3.27 -20.24 4.74
N GLU A 105 -2.96 -21.37 5.39
CA GLU A 105 -2.71 -21.40 6.84
C GLU A 105 -1.45 -20.61 7.19
N THR A 106 -0.40 -20.75 6.39
CA THR A 106 0.85 -20.00 6.57
C THR A 106 0.62 -18.50 6.39
N LEU A 107 -0.09 -18.11 5.32
CA LEU A 107 -0.40 -16.72 5.03
C LEU A 107 -1.27 -16.09 6.14
N ASN A 108 -2.27 -16.81 6.64
CA ASN A 108 -3.15 -16.33 7.71
C ASN A 108 -2.43 -16.02 9.01
N GLN A 109 -1.36 -16.75 9.31
CA GLN A 109 -0.56 -16.53 10.51
C GLN A 109 0.52 -15.47 10.29
N CYS A 110 1.17 -15.47 9.12
CA CYS A 110 2.33 -14.62 8.86
C CYS A 110 1.96 -13.20 8.42
N ILE A 111 0.97 -13.02 7.53
CA ILE A 111 0.65 -11.70 6.95
C ILE A 111 0.32 -10.64 8.01
N PRO A 112 -0.51 -10.93 9.03
CA PRO A 112 -0.76 -9.96 10.11
C PRO A 112 0.53 -9.51 10.81
N LYS A 113 1.46 -10.44 11.04
CA LYS A 113 2.77 -10.14 11.65
C LYS A 113 3.68 -9.35 10.72
N LEU A 114 3.60 -9.58 9.41
CA LEU A 114 4.31 -8.75 8.43
C LEU A 114 3.80 -7.31 8.45
N PHE A 115 2.49 -7.09 8.61
CA PHE A 115 1.99 -5.73 8.81
C PHE A 115 2.52 -5.10 10.10
N ASP A 116 2.57 -5.84 11.22
CA ASP A 116 3.18 -5.35 12.46
C ASP A 116 4.65 -4.95 12.26
N LEU A 117 5.41 -5.72 11.48
CA LEU A 117 6.79 -5.42 11.11
C LEU A 117 6.89 -4.16 10.25
N ILE A 118 6.01 -4.02 9.25
CA ILE A 118 5.98 -2.87 8.33
C ILE A 118 5.72 -1.56 9.09
N LEU A 119 4.86 -1.58 10.12
CA LEU A 119 4.57 -0.41 10.94
C LEU A 119 5.78 0.12 11.72
N LEU A 120 6.83 -0.68 11.89
CA LEU A 120 8.07 -0.28 12.56
C LEU A 120 9.12 0.30 11.60
N ALA A 121 8.95 0.12 10.29
CA ALA A 121 9.91 0.55 9.29
C ALA A 121 9.65 2.00 8.85
N ASN A 122 10.71 2.75 8.53
CA ASN A 122 10.57 4.10 7.98
C ASN A 122 9.98 4.06 6.56
N CYS A 123 10.32 3.03 5.78
CA CYS A 123 9.82 2.81 4.44
C CYS A 123 8.47 2.05 4.35
N LYS A 124 7.59 2.23 5.35
CA LYS A 124 6.30 1.52 5.51
C LYS A 124 5.42 1.50 4.25
N ASP A 125 5.34 2.58 3.48
CA ASP A 125 4.46 2.69 2.32
C ASP A 125 4.93 1.78 1.17
N SER A 126 6.24 1.80 0.90
CA SER A 126 6.88 0.91 -0.08
C SER A 126 6.74 -0.58 0.29
N LEU A 127 6.87 -0.90 1.58
CA LEU A 127 6.70 -2.28 2.07
C LEU A 127 5.23 -2.72 2.02
N THR A 128 4.30 -1.84 2.41
CA THR A 128 2.85 -2.09 2.31
C THR A 128 2.48 -2.34 0.85
N TYR A 129 2.96 -1.52 -0.07
CA TYR A 129 2.78 -1.71 -1.51
C TYR A 129 3.23 -3.11 -1.97
N LYS A 130 4.44 -3.54 -1.60
CA LYS A 130 4.94 -4.88 -1.96
C LYS A 130 4.05 -6.01 -1.44
N LEU A 131 3.59 -5.92 -0.19
CA LEU A 131 2.73 -6.94 0.41
C LEU A 131 1.33 -6.94 -0.22
N VAL A 132 0.76 -5.77 -0.49
CA VAL A 132 -0.53 -5.63 -1.19
C VAL A 132 -0.44 -6.15 -2.63
N GLN A 133 0.64 -5.84 -3.35
CA GLN A 133 0.88 -6.36 -4.70
C GLN A 133 0.99 -7.89 -4.69
N TYR A 134 1.65 -8.46 -3.68
CA TYR A 134 1.68 -9.91 -3.51
C TYR A 134 0.27 -10.47 -3.28
N LEU A 135 -0.51 -9.89 -2.37
CA LEU A 135 -1.91 -10.30 -2.13
C LEU A 135 -2.77 -10.23 -3.39
N GLN A 136 -2.60 -9.18 -4.20
CA GLN A 136 -3.31 -9.01 -5.48
C GLN A 136 -2.90 -10.04 -6.52
N SER A 137 -1.67 -10.57 -6.45
CA SER A 137 -1.18 -11.62 -7.35
C SER A 137 -1.69 -13.02 -7.00
N LEU A 138 -2.31 -13.21 -5.83
CA LEU A 138 -2.81 -14.50 -5.39
C LEU A 138 -4.08 -14.90 -6.17
N PRO A 139 -4.27 -16.20 -6.48
CA PRO A 139 -5.52 -16.68 -7.05
C PRO A 139 -6.69 -16.45 -6.10
N SER A 140 -7.86 -16.12 -6.66
CA SER A 140 -9.10 -15.90 -5.88
C SER A 140 -9.48 -17.08 -4.99
N SER A 141 -9.10 -18.31 -5.36
CA SER A 141 -9.31 -19.51 -4.53
C SER A 141 -8.54 -19.46 -3.21
N VAL A 142 -7.31 -18.94 -3.22
CA VAL A 142 -6.47 -18.77 -2.03
C VAL A 142 -6.99 -17.60 -1.21
N ILE A 143 -7.26 -16.46 -1.85
CA ILE A 143 -7.77 -15.25 -1.17
C ILE A 143 -9.03 -15.55 -0.36
N ASN A 144 -9.97 -16.31 -0.93
CA ASN A 144 -11.22 -16.66 -0.24
C ASN A 144 -11.06 -17.56 0.99
N GLN A 145 -9.90 -18.20 1.15
CA GLN A 145 -9.54 -19.03 2.32
C GLN A 145 -8.73 -18.24 3.36
N LEU A 146 -8.35 -17.00 3.06
CA LEU A 146 -7.62 -16.17 4.00
C LEU A 146 -8.52 -15.65 5.12
N THR A 147 -7.92 -15.29 6.25
CA THR A 147 -8.59 -14.59 7.33
C THR A 147 -8.75 -13.11 6.98
N GLU A 148 -9.77 -12.49 7.57
CA GLU A 148 -10.06 -11.06 7.36
C GLU A 148 -8.89 -10.16 7.76
N THR A 149 -8.12 -10.55 8.78
CA THR A 149 -6.92 -9.82 9.26
C THR A 149 -5.72 -9.97 8.33
N ALA A 150 -5.67 -11.01 7.49
CA ALA A 150 -4.64 -11.16 6.47
C ALA A 150 -5.00 -10.38 5.19
N VAL A 151 -6.30 -10.28 4.88
CA VAL A 151 -6.78 -9.57 3.68
C VAL A 151 -6.81 -8.05 3.89
N LEU A 152 -7.28 -7.58 5.05
CA LEU A 152 -7.39 -6.15 5.34
C LEU A 152 -6.10 -5.61 5.96
N PRO A 153 -5.39 -4.68 5.29
CA PRO A 153 -4.26 -4.00 5.89
C PRO A 153 -4.70 -3.12 7.07
N PRO A 154 -3.81 -2.85 8.04
CA PRO A 154 -4.09 -1.93 9.13
C PRO A 154 -4.41 -0.51 8.63
N PRO A 155 -5.24 0.26 9.37
CA PRO A 155 -5.64 1.61 8.96
C PRO A 155 -4.46 2.53 8.67
N THR A 156 -3.42 2.46 9.52
CA THR A 156 -2.20 3.26 9.39
C THR A 156 -1.51 3.03 8.04
N SER A 157 -1.46 1.78 7.57
CA SER A 157 -0.84 1.44 6.29
C SER A 157 -1.68 1.92 5.11
N VAL A 158 -3.01 1.73 5.17
CA VAL A 158 -3.93 2.17 4.11
C VAL A 158 -3.89 3.68 3.94
N TYR A 159 -4.11 4.44 5.03
CA TYR A 159 -4.19 5.90 4.95
C TYR A 159 -2.84 6.55 4.67
N SER A 160 -1.72 5.95 5.13
CA SER A 160 -0.39 6.43 4.77
C SER A 160 -0.14 6.33 3.26
N MET A 161 -0.46 5.19 2.64
CA MET A 161 -0.36 5.04 1.17
C MET A 161 -1.27 5.99 0.39
N LEU A 162 -2.49 6.24 0.88
CA LEU A 162 -3.41 7.19 0.25
C LEU A 162 -2.89 8.64 0.26
N LEU A 163 -2.08 8.99 1.26
CA LEU A 163 -1.55 10.34 1.48
C LEU A 163 -0.11 10.55 0.97
N ASP A 164 0.59 9.49 0.57
CA ASP A 164 2.01 9.52 0.18
C ASP A 164 2.30 10.40 -1.05
N GLY A 165 1.34 10.47 -1.99
CA GLY A 165 1.46 11.29 -3.20
C GLY A 165 2.05 10.57 -4.41
N ASP A 166 2.37 9.28 -4.31
CA ASP A 166 2.73 8.42 -5.44
C ASP A 166 1.48 7.76 -6.08
N ILE A 167 1.33 7.89 -7.40
CA ILE A 167 0.21 7.31 -8.15
C ILE A 167 0.19 5.78 -8.11
N VAL A 168 1.36 5.13 -8.07
CA VAL A 168 1.48 3.67 -8.03
C VAL A 168 0.95 3.14 -6.71
N TYR A 169 1.27 3.82 -5.61
CA TYR A 169 0.76 3.46 -4.29
C TYR A 169 -0.74 3.73 -4.18
N LEU A 170 -1.18 4.91 -4.62
CA LEU A 170 -2.59 5.29 -4.64
C LEU A 170 -3.43 4.29 -5.45
N SER A 171 -3.00 3.98 -6.68
CA SER A 171 -3.68 3.05 -7.56
C SER A 171 -3.71 1.64 -6.97
N SER A 172 -2.58 1.14 -6.47
CA SER A 172 -2.50 -0.20 -5.88
C SER A 172 -3.40 -0.35 -4.65
N ILE A 173 -3.40 0.63 -3.74
CA ILE A 173 -4.24 0.55 -2.54
C ILE A 173 -5.73 0.72 -2.88
N CYS A 174 -6.09 1.60 -3.82
CA CYS A 174 -7.47 1.73 -4.30
C CYS A 174 -7.98 0.42 -4.93
N ASN A 175 -7.16 -0.24 -5.76
CA ASN A 175 -7.48 -1.55 -6.33
C ASN A 175 -7.67 -2.61 -5.22
N HIS A 176 -6.83 -2.59 -4.18
CA HIS A 176 -6.97 -3.50 -3.04
C HIS A 176 -8.26 -3.27 -2.27
N ILE A 177 -8.59 -2.01 -1.98
CA ILE A 177 -9.83 -1.62 -1.30
C ILE A 177 -11.04 -2.10 -2.11
N ALA A 178 -11.04 -1.87 -3.43
CA ALA A 178 -12.12 -2.31 -4.32
C ALA A 178 -12.29 -3.83 -4.33
N ASN A 179 -11.19 -4.59 -4.44
CA ASN A 179 -11.23 -6.05 -4.45
C ASN A 179 -11.58 -6.65 -3.09
N SER A 180 -11.11 -6.07 -1.99
CA SER A 180 -11.43 -6.51 -0.63
C SER A 180 -12.93 -6.45 -0.32
N ARG A 181 -13.72 -5.64 -1.05
CA ARG A 181 -15.18 -5.59 -0.92
C ARG A 181 -15.86 -6.92 -1.27
N LYS A 182 -15.28 -7.68 -2.21
CA LYS A 182 -15.79 -8.98 -2.67
C LYS A 182 -15.57 -10.10 -1.63
N PHE A 183 -14.74 -9.84 -0.61
CA PHE A 183 -14.42 -10.79 0.44
C PHE A 183 -15.60 -10.99 1.42
N LYS A 184 -15.78 -12.22 1.90
CA LYS A 184 -16.87 -12.56 2.84
C LYS A 184 -16.44 -12.36 4.29
N TYR A 185 -16.74 -11.17 4.82
CA TYR A 185 -16.51 -10.84 6.23
C TYR A 185 -17.50 -11.53 7.16
N LYS A 186 -16.99 -12.25 8.15
CA LYS A 186 -17.69 -12.80 9.31
C LYS A 186 -17.65 -11.82 10.49
N ASN A 187 -16.56 -11.08 10.70
CA ASN A 187 -16.49 -10.08 11.76
C ASN A 187 -17.15 -8.76 11.31
N PRO A 188 -18.22 -8.29 11.99
CA PRO A 188 -18.86 -7.02 11.64
C PRO A 188 -17.95 -5.80 11.79
N GLU A 189 -16.99 -5.81 12.72
CA GLU A 189 -16.06 -4.69 12.93
C GLU A 189 -15.10 -4.53 11.75
N LEU A 190 -14.56 -5.64 11.24
CA LEU A 190 -13.67 -5.63 10.07
C LEU A 190 -14.43 -5.28 8.79
N LYS A 191 -15.68 -5.72 8.66
CA LYS A 191 -16.57 -5.25 7.59
C LYS A 191 -16.82 -3.73 7.68
N GLN A 192 -17.03 -3.20 8.88
CA GLN A 192 -17.20 -1.77 9.08
C GLN A 192 -15.92 -1.01 8.75
N LEU A 193 -14.75 -1.55 9.10
CA LEU A 193 -13.46 -0.98 8.76
C LEU A 193 -13.25 -0.92 7.24
N GLN A 194 -13.56 -2.01 6.53
CA GLN A 194 -13.53 -2.03 5.06
C GLN A 194 -14.44 -0.95 4.46
N ASN A 195 -15.67 -0.82 4.97
CA ASN A 195 -16.60 0.22 4.51
C ASN A 195 -16.05 1.62 4.80
N SER A 196 -15.31 1.78 5.91
CA SER A 196 -14.64 3.04 6.26
C SER A 196 -13.59 3.39 5.22
N TYR A 197 -12.77 2.42 4.79
CA TYR A 197 -11.78 2.64 3.73
C TYR A 197 -12.42 3.11 2.41
N ILE A 198 -13.52 2.48 1.98
CA ILE A 198 -14.25 2.93 0.78
C ILE A 198 -14.74 4.37 0.96
N MET A 199 -15.48 4.63 2.05
CA MET A 199 -16.11 5.93 2.27
C MET A 199 -15.09 7.05 2.39
N ASP A 200 -14.03 6.85 3.16
CA ASP A 200 -12.98 7.84 3.38
C ASP A 200 -12.22 8.11 2.07
N THR A 201 -11.92 7.07 1.27
CA THR A 201 -11.23 7.23 -0.02
C THR A 201 -12.11 7.95 -1.04
N VAL A 202 -13.40 7.63 -1.12
CA VAL A 202 -14.35 8.33 -2.02
C VAL A 202 -14.57 9.77 -1.57
N ASN A 203 -14.63 10.03 -0.27
CA ASN A 203 -14.73 11.39 0.28
C ASN A 203 -13.48 12.22 -0.03
N PHE A 204 -12.31 11.60 0.03
CA PHE A 204 -11.02 12.21 -0.27
C PHE A 204 -10.86 12.52 -1.76
N LEU A 205 -11.02 11.52 -2.64
CA LEU A 205 -10.73 11.67 -4.06
C LEU A 205 -11.87 12.35 -4.83
N TRP A 206 -13.13 12.11 -4.48
CA TRP A 206 -14.27 12.49 -5.33
C TRP A 206 -15.21 13.52 -4.71
N ARG A 207 -15.69 13.28 -3.49
CA ARG A 207 -16.80 14.06 -2.91
C ARG A 207 -16.40 15.38 -2.25
N ASP A 208 -15.13 15.76 -2.31
CA ASP A 208 -14.62 17.00 -1.71
C ASP A 208 -14.95 17.09 -0.19
N LYS A 209 -14.80 15.97 0.53
CA LYS A 209 -15.12 15.81 1.96
C LYS A 209 -13.93 15.25 2.74
N PHE A 210 -12.71 15.70 2.43
CA PHE A 210 -11.51 15.27 3.14
C PHE A 210 -11.65 15.49 4.66
N MET A 211 -11.22 14.49 5.45
CA MET A 211 -11.26 14.48 6.92
C MET A 211 -12.64 14.65 7.57
N HIS A 212 -13.72 14.63 6.79
CA HIS A 212 -15.06 14.62 7.35
C HIS A 212 -15.24 13.35 8.19
N SER A 213 -15.91 13.42 9.33
CA SER A 213 -16.22 12.26 10.17
C SER A 213 -17.60 12.44 10.76
N GLU A 214 -18.38 11.37 10.81
CA GLU A 214 -19.74 11.40 11.34
C GLU A 214 -19.97 10.15 12.22
N ALA A 215 -20.40 10.37 13.46
CA ALA A 215 -20.45 9.32 14.48
C ALA A 215 -21.34 8.10 14.12
N LYS A 216 -22.31 8.27 13.22
CA LYS A 216 -23.26 7.23 12.80
C LYS A 216 -22.98 6.64 11.42
N SER A 217 -21.95 7.12 10.71
CA SER A 217 -21.62 6.60 9.39
C SER A 217 -20.35 5.74 9.45
N ALA A 218 -20.03 5.06 8.35
CA ALA A 218 -18.77 4.35 8.21
C ALA A 218 -17.57 5.32 8.06
N ASN A 219 -17.82 6.61 7.89
CA ASN A 219 -16.77 7.60 7.67
C ASN A 219 -15.95 7.83 8.94
N ARG A 220 -14.62 7.72 8.85
CA ARG A 220 -13.70 7.92 9.98
C ARG A 220 -12.78 9.12 9.79
N GLY A 221 -12.87 9.83 8.67
CA GLY A 221 -11.99 10.97 8.38
C GLY A 221 -10.52 10.57 8.34
N MET A 222 -10.22 9.36 7.88
CA MET A 222 -8.87 8.75 7.88
C MET A 222 -8.23 8.65 9.26
N TYR A 223 -9.03 8.68 10.33
CA TYR A 223 -8.58 8.76 11.73
C TYR A 223 -7.70 9.98 12.04
N LEU A 224 -7.75 11.02 11.21
CA LEU A 224 -7.04 12.25 11.45
C LEU A 224 -7.84 13.13 12.45
N PRO A 225 -7.16 13.89 13.33
CA PRO A 225 -7.85 14.78 14.26
C PRO A 225 -8.62 15.88 13.51
N ALA A 226 -9.88 16.13 13.88
CA ALA A 226 -10.69 17.20 13.28
C ALA A 226 -10.00 18.58 13.35
N THR A 227 -9.24 18.82 14.42
CA THR A 227 -8.47 20.07 14.64
C THR A 227 -7.35 20.30 13.64
N LEU A 228 -6.94 19.27 12.88
CA LEU A 228 -5.93 19.43 11.83
C LEU A 228 -6.48 20.24 10.66
N VAL A 229 -7.75 20.08 10.30
CA VAL A 229 -8.38 20.86 9.22
C VAL A 229 -8.31 22.35 9.55
N ASP A 230 -8.74 22.73 10.76
CA ASP A 230 -8.72 24.12 11.22
C ASP A 230 -7.31 24.73 11.21
N LYS A 231 -6.30 23.92 11.57
CA LYS A 231 -4.89 24.31 11.52
C LYS A 231 -4.38 24.49 10.09
N LEU A 232 -4.76 23.61 9.17
CA LEU A 232 -4.39 23.71 7.77
C LEU A 232 -5.00 24.96 7.12
N SER A 233 -6.28 25.23 7.36
CA SER A 233 -6.97 26.44 6.87
C SER A 233 -6.28 27.72 7.34
N SER A 234 -5.92 27.77 8.62
CA SER A 234 -5.33 28.98 9.23
C SER A 234 -3.89 29.26 8.81
N HIS A 235 -3.11 28.23 8.41
CA HIS A 235 -1.69 28.39 8.08
C HIS A 235 -1.41 28.57 6.60
N TYR A 236 -2.21 27.98 5.71
CA TYR A 236 -1.89 27.88 4.29
C TYR A 236 -2.84 28.64 3.36
N ASP A 237 -3.74 29.46 3.92
CA ASP A 237 -4.78 30.20 3.18
C ASP A 237 -5.51 29.32 2.16
N ILE A 238 -5.79 28.07 2.56
CA ILE A 238 -6.46 27.08 1.72
C ILE A 238 -7.95 27.39 1.77
N PRO A 239 -8.58 27.88 0.68
CA PRO A 239 -9.95 28.37 0.75
C PRO A 239 -10.95 27.26 1.08
N GLN A 240 -10.63 26.02 0.69
CA GLN A 240 -11.47 24.86 0.90
C GLN A 240 -10.61 23.63 1.25
N PRO A 241 -10.21 23.46 2.52
CA PRO A 241 -9.41 22.32 2.94
C PRO A 241 -10.07 20.95 2.68
N ALA A 242 -11.40 20.92 2.58
CA ALA A 242 -12.15 19.71 2.27
C ALA A 242 -11.89 19.18 0.84
N THR A 243 -11.37 20.01 -0.07
CA THR A 243 -10.97 19.61 -1.42
C THR A 243 -9.51 19.12 -1.47
N LEU A 244 -8.76 19.21 -0.37
CA LEU A 244 -7.38 18.73 -0.30
C LEU A 244 -7.37 17.22 -0.54
N GLY A 245 -6.83 16.84 -1.69
CA GLY A 245 -6.73 15.44 -2.13
C GLY A 245 -7.82 14.95 -3.06
N ASN A 246 -8.74 15.81 -3.49
CA ASN A 246 -9.61 15.49 -4.61
C ASN A 246 -8.80 15.25 -5.89
N ILE A 247 -9.39 14.64 -6.91
CA ILE A 247 -8.65 14.27 -8.14
C ILE A 247 -7.86 15.43 -8.79
N PHE A 248 -8.29 16.68 -8.63
CA PHE A 248 -7.61 17.85 -9.19
C PHE A 248 -6.43 18.34 -8.34
N MET A 249 -6.54 18.23 -7.02
CA MET A 249 -5.60 18.76 -6.03
C MET A 249 -4.69 17.67 -5.44
N ASN A 250 -4.97 16.39 -5.70
CA ASN A 250 -4.19 15.28 -5.18
C ASN A 250 -2.76 15.31 -5.76
N PRO A 251 -1.70 15.31 -4.93
CA PRO A 251 -0.31 15.33 -5.43
C PRO A 251 0.00 14.22 -6.45
N ALA A 252 -0.61 13.04 -6.30
CA ALA A 252 -0.40 11.91 -7.19
C ALA A 252 -1.08 12.06 -8.56
N LEU A 253 -2.17 12.83 -8.65
CA LEU A 253 -3.02 12.90 -9.84
C LEU A 253 -3.00 14.26 -10.52
N SER A 254 -2.77 15.35 -9.79
CA SER A 254 -2.91 16.74 -10.24
C SER A 254 -2.24 16.99 -11.59
N TYR A 255 -0.96 16.60 -11.75
CA TYR A 255 -0.24 16.77 -13.00
C TYR A 255 -0.87 16.00 -14.18
N ILE A 256 -1.27 14.75 -13.96
CA ILE A 256 -1.88 13.91 -15.00
C ILE A 256 -3.24 14.47 -15.39
N VAL A 257 -4.02 14.87 -14.41
CA VAL A 257 -5.34 15.49 -14.61
C VAL A 257 -5.22 16.80 -15.37
N THR A 258 -4.28 17.67 -15.01
CA THR A 258 -3.99 18.90 -15.78
C THR A 258 -3.64 18.59 -17.23
N ARG A 259 -2.83 17.55 -17.49
CA ARG A 259 -2.52 17.13 -18.87
C ARG A 259 -3.73 16.59 -19.63
N ILE A 260 -4.66 15.91 -18.95
CA ILE A 260 -5.91 15.45 -19.56
C ILE A 260 -6.79 16.64 -19.93
N VAL A 261 -6.90 17.62 -19.04
CA VAL A 261 -7.65 18.86 -19.28
C VAL A 261 -7.04 19.60 -20.47
N TRP A 262 -5.73 19.75 -20.50
CA TRP A 262 -5.02 20.36 -21.62
C TRP A 262 -5.31 19.70 -22.96
N LYS A 263 -5.45 18.37 -22.99
CA LYS A 263 -5.88 17.66 -24.20
C LYS A 263 -7.34 17.94 -24.56
N LEU A 264 -8.23 18.06 -23.57
CA LEU A 264 -9.63 18.43 -23.79
C LEU A 264 -9.75 19.86 -24.34
N GLU A 265 -8.95 20.79 -23.82
CA GLU A 265 -8.82 22.15 -24.31
C GLU A 265 -8.33 22.18 -25.76
N ASP A 266 -7.27 21.43 -26.07
CA ASP A 266 -6.73 21.33 -27.43
C ASP A 266 -7.75 20.70 -28.40
N GLU A 267 -8.55 19.73 -27.96
CA GLU A 267 -9.64 19.09 -28.75
C GLU A 267 -10.81 20.04 -29.08
N GLN A 268 -11.08 21.02 -28.21
CA GLN A 268 -12.14 22.02 -28.41
C GLN A 268 -11.63 23.36 -28.96
N GLU A 269 -10.33 23.46 -29.25
CA GLU A 269 -9.66 24.68 -29.77
C GLU A 269 -9.94 25.93 -28.91
N VAL A 270 -10.02 25.76 -27.59
CA VAL A 270 -10.29 26.88 -26.68
C VAL A 270 -9.13 27.89 -26.66
N GLY A 271 -9.45 29.17 -26.64
CA GLY A 271 -8.43 30.25 -26.64
C GLY A 271 -7.71 30.46 -25.30
N ILE A 272 -8.18 29.82 -24.23
CA ILE A 272 -7.69 30.01 -22.85
C ILE A 272 -7.26 28.66 -22.28
N ARG A 273 -6.03 28.61 -21.74
CA ARG A 273 -5.46 27.42 -21.10
C ARG A 273 -5.45 27.55 -19.59
N HIS A 274 -6.07 26.62 -18.86
CA HIS A 274 -6.03 26.62 -17.39
C HIS A 274 -4.64 26.18 -16.90
N ALA A 275 -3.96 27.01 -16.10
CA ALA A 275 -2.58 26.77 -15.66
C ALA A 275 -2.43 25.92 -14.38
N GLY A 276 -3.46 25.87 -13.54
CA GLY A 276 -3.38 25.27 -12.20
C GLY A 276 -4.40 24.17 -11.93
N PRO A 277 -4.44 23.66 -10.69
CA PRO A 277 -5.44 22.68 -10.31
C PRO A 277 -6.83 23.33 -10.36
N ILE A 278 -7.77 22.60 -10.94
CA ILE A 278 -9.10 23.11 -11.24
C ILE A 278 -9.93 23.17 -9.96
N SER A 279 -10.64 24.28 -9.79
CA SER A 279 -11.62 24.47 -8.73
C SER A 279 -13.00 24.66 -9.33
N ARG A 280 -14.05 24.46 -8.53
CA ARG A 280 -15.42 24.73 -8.99
C ARG A 280 -15.59 26.18 -9.44
N GLN A 281 -14.95 27.11 -8.75
CA GLN A 281 -14.99 28.54 -9.08
C GLN A 281 -14.30 28.82 -10.42
N SER A 282 -13.10 28.26 -10.66
CA SER A 282 -12.38 28.48 -11.91
C SER A 282 -13.10 27.88 -13.12
N VAL A 283 -13.81 26.76 -12.98
CA VAL A 283 -14.66 26.23 -14.08
C VAL A 283 -15.80 27.18 -14.41
N ILE A 284 -16.45 27.77 -13.41
CA ILE A 284 -17.55 28.72 -13.63
C ILE A 284 -17.02 29.95 -14.39
N GLU A 285 -15.94 30.55 -13.91
CA GLU A 285 -15.33 31.75 -14.52
C GLU A 285 -14.83 31.50 -15.94
N LEU A 286 -14.23 30.34 -16.21
CA LEU A 286 -13.76 30.01 -17.56
C LEU A 286 -14.90 29.71 -18.54
N ASN A 287 -15.97 29.08 -18.07
CA ASN A 287 -17.13 28.83 -18.92
C ASN A 287 -17.90 30.12 -19.29
N GLU A 288 -17.75 31.21 -18.52
CA GLU A 288 -18.25 32.53 -18.95
C GLU A 288 -17.51 33.07 -20.19
N SER A 289 -16.32 32.53 -20.48
CA SER A 289 -15.48 32.90 -21.63
C SER A 289 -15.43 31.82 -22.72
N ASP A 290 -16.50 31.00 -22.85
CA ASP A 290 -16.60 29.92 -23.84
C ASP A 290 -15.42 28.92 -23.80
N TRP A 291 -15.08 28.42 -22.60
CA TRP A 291 -14.06 27.38 -22.42
C TRP A 291 -14.58 25.99 -22.83
N LEU A 292 -14.73 25.04 -21.89
CA LEU A 292 -15.15 23.67 -22.21
C LEU A 292 -16.67 23.47 -22.19
N ASN A 293 -17.43 24.44 -21.69
CA ASN A 293 -18.89 24.37 -21.52
C ASN A 293 -19.37 23.13 -20.74
N MET A 294 -18.56 22.67 -19.78
CA MET A 294 -18.88 21.53 -18.90
C MET A 294 -19.02 21.99 -17.46
N SER A 295 -19.94 21.39 -16.70
CA SER A 295 -19.96 21.61 -15.26
C SER A 295 -18.70 21.00 -14.61
N TYR A 296 -18.37 21.45 -13.40
CA TYR A 296 -17.25 20.89 -12.63
C TYR A 296 -17.39 19.38 -12.42
N ASP A 297 -18.61 18.89 -12.20
CA ASP A 297 -18.90 17.48 -11.97
C ASP A 297 -18.83 16.66 -13.28
N ASP A 298 -19.30 17.21 -14.41
CA ASP A 298 -19.14 16.58 -15.72
C ASP A 298 -17.66 16.47 -16.12
N LEU A 299 -16.87 17.52 -15.83
CA LEU A 299 -15.44 17.51 -16.07
C LEU A 299 -14.74 16.44 -15.23
N LYS A 300 -15.12 16.27 -13.96
CA LYS A 300 -14.61 15.18 -13.11
C LYS A 300 -14.87 13.81 -13.73
N VAL A 301 -16.08 13.55 -14.23
CA VAL A 301 -16.44 12.28 -14.88
C VAL A 301 -15.60 12.08 -16.14
N LYS A 302 -15.49 13.10 -16.99
CA LYS A 302 -14.69 13.04 -18.22
C LYS A 302 -13.21 12.75 -17.94
N ILE A 303 -12.68 13.27 -16.84
CA ILE A 303 -11.31 13.01 -16.42
C ILE A 303 -11.13 11.56 -16.00
N ILE A 304 -12.05 10.96 -15.23
CA ILE A 304 -11.96 9.54 -14.88
C ILE A 304 -12.02 8.66 -16.13
N GLU A 305 -12.92 8.97 -17.08
CA GLU A 305 -12.98 8.24 -18.36
C GLU A 305 -11.64 8.26 -19.11
N LYS A 306 -10.92 9.39 -19.08
CA LYS A 306 -9.61 9.53 -19.74
C LYS A 306 -8.42 9.07 -18.87
N LEU A 307 -8.61 8.88 -17.56
CA LEU A 307 -7.62 8.32 -16.63
C LEU A 307 -7.54 6.79 -16.73
N ASP A 308 -8.62 6.13 -17.16
CA ASP A 308 -8.66 4.70 -17.37
C ASP A 308 -7.60 4.26 -18.39
N GLY A 309 -6.67 3.37 -17.99
CA GLY A 309 -5.51 2.97 -18.79
C GLY A 309 -4.24 3.79 -18.58
N ILE A 310 -4.20 4.75 -17.64
CA ILE A 310 -3.00 5.54 -17.28
C ILE A 310 -2.56 5.24 -15.85
N ALA A 311 -2.05 4.03 -15.56
CA ALA A 311 -1.48 3.63 -14.25
C ALA A 311 -2.36 3.92 -12.99
N SER A 312 -3.61 4.34 -13.18
CA SER A 312 -4.60 4.72 -12.17
C SER A 312 -5.82 3.81 -12.19
N ASP A 313 -5.73 2.65 -12.85
CA ASP A 313 -6.84 1.71 -13.02
C ASP A 313 -7.50 1.34 -11.68
N GLY A 314 -6.71 1.25 -10.61
CA GLY A 314 -7.25 0.99 -9.27
C GLY A 314 -8.08 2.14 -8.70
N VAL A 315 -7.74 3.39 -9.01
CA VAL A 315 -8.54 4.57 -8.65
C VAL A 315 -9.86 4.56 -9.40
N CYS A 316 -9.80 4.31 -10.72
CA CYS A 316 -10.99 4.22 -11.57
C CYS A 316 -11.92 3.08 -11.12
N GLU A 317 -11.38 1.88 -10.91
CA GLU A 317 -12.14 0.71 -10.43
C GLU A 317 -12.82 0.99 -9.08
N LEU A 318 -12.12 1.61 -8.13
CA LEU A 318 -12.71 1.95 -6.84
C LEU A 318 -13.87 2.95 -7.00
N LEU A 319 -13.68 4.00 -7.80
CA LEU A 319 -14.70 5.04 -7.97
C LEU A 319 -15.92 4.52 -8.75
N TYR A 320 -15.72 3.78 -9.85
CA TYR A 320 -16.82 3.19 -10.62
C TYR A 320 -17.62 2.16 -9.83
N THR A 321 -16.99 1.41 -8.93
CA THR A 321 -17.69 0.40 -8.13
C THR A 321 -18.38 0.98 -6.89
N SER A 322 -18.00 2.17 -6.43
CA SER A 322 -18.40 2.71 -5.13
C SER A 322 -19.31 3.95 -5.18
N LEU A 323 -19.42 4.60 -6.35
CA LEU A 323 -20.33 5.73 -6.59
C LEU A 323 -21.70 5.26 -7.06
#